data_AF-A0A9X7F4C6-F1
#
_entry.id   AF-A0A9X7F4C6-F1
#
_cell.length_a   1.000
_cell.length_b   1.000
_cell.length_c   1.000
_cell.angle_alpha   90.00
_cell.angle_beta   90.00
_cell.angle_gamma   90.00
#
_symmetry.space_group_name_H-M   'P 1'
#
loop_
_entity.id
_entity.type
_entity.pdbx_description
1 polymer ?
#
loop_
_entity_poly.entity_id
_entity_poly.type
_entity_poly.pdbx_seq_one_letter_code
_entity_poly.pdbx_strand_id
1 'polypeptide(L)' 'MDTTLKNKAEAILGESLLDEPVRPESWECCGSECGDACIQTMYWAEKARYDAQQRKLKEAGWTDGEDEAKAV' A
#
# COMPACT_ATOMS: atom_id res chain seq x y z
N MET A 1 1.09 -8.22 14.96
CA MET A 1 2.52 -8.51 15.21
C MET A 1 3.36 -8.05 14.00
N ASP A 2 2.94 -6.96 13.37
CA ASP A 2 3.33 -6.59 12.00
C ASP A 2 4.47 -5.56 11.95
N THR A 3 4.76 -4.93 13.09
CA THR A 3 5.75 -3.85 13.17
C THR A 3 7.15 -4.36 12.82
N THR A 4 7.51 -5.59 13.17
CA THR A 4 8.82 -6.18 12.84
C THR A 4 8.99 -6.41 11.33
N LEU A 5 7.94 -6.87 10.64
CA LEU A 5 7.97 -7.05 9.19
C LEU A 5 8.01 -5.69 8.48
N LYS A 6 7.21 -4.73 8.94
CA LYS A 6 7.23 -3.35 8.44
C LYS A 6 8.64 -2.74 8.52
N ASN A 7 9.30 -2.83 9.67
CA ASN A 7 10.66 -2.31 9.84
C ASN A 7 11.70 -3.00 8.92
N LYS A 8 11.58 -4.30 8.66
CA LYS A 8 12.49 -4.99 7.73
C LYS A 8 12.27 -4.56 6.29
N ALA A 9 11.01 -4.42 5.86
CA ALA A 9 10.67 -3.92 4.53
C ALA A 9 11.18 -2.48 4.32
N GLU A 10 11.01 -1.64 5.34
CA GLU A 10 11.52 -0.26 5.37
C GLU A 10 13.05 -0.20 5.28
N ALA A 11 13.76 -1.10 5.98
CA ALA A 11 15.22 -1.19 5.91
C ALA A 11 15.72 -1.62 4.51
N ILE A 12 14.97 -2.45 3.80
CA ILE A 12 15.31 -2.89 2.43
C ILE A 12 15.07 -1.79 1.41
N LEU A 13 13.96 -1.06 1.55
CA LEU A 13 13.59 0.04 0.66
C LEU A 13 14.38 1.33 0.93
N GLY A 14 14.84 1.53 2.16
CA GLY A 14 15.42 2.80 2.61
C GLY A 14 14.41 3.93 2.74
N GLU A 15 13.11 3.63 2.59
CA GLU A 15 11.97 4.53 2.72
C GLU A 15 10.87 3.87 3.55
N SER A 16 10.00 4.67 4.15
CA SER A 16 8.85 4.17 4.93
C SER A 16 7.91 3.34 4.06
N LEU A 17 7.43 2.23 4.60
CA LEU A 17 6.51 1.34 3.91
C LEU A 17 5.15 2.02 3.84
N LEU A 18 4.66 2.23 2.63
CA LEU A 18 3.32 2.73 2.38
C LEU A 18 2.31 1.68 2.82
N ASP A 19 1.31 2.12 3.55
CA ASP A 19 0.17 1.28 3.90
C ASP A 19 -0.71 1.06 2.66
N GLU A 20 -1.39 -0.09 2.58
CA GLU A 20 -2.27 -0.38 1.45
C GLU A 20 -3.44 0.62 1.44
N PRO A 21 -3.64 1.38 0.34
CA PRO A 21 -4.72 2.33 0.27
C PRO A 21 -6.06 1.60 0.21
N VAL A 22 -7.00 2.03 1.05
CA VAL A 22 -8.35 1.46 1.09
C VAL A 22 -9.11 1.98 -0.13
N ARG A 23 -9.64 1.05 -0.93
CA ARG A 23 -10.49 1.43 -2.07
C ARG A 23 -11.78 2.06 -1.53
N PRO A 24 -12.14 3.29 -1.96
CA PRO A 24 -13.44 3.86 -1.66
C PRO A 24 -14.54 3.00 -2.28
N GLU A 25 -15.71 3.04 -1.68
CA GLU A 25 -16.87 2.40 -2.30
C GLU A 25 -17.19 3.05 -3.66
N SER A 26 -17.85 2.29 -4.55
CA SER A 26 -18.17 2.79 -5.90
C SER A 26 -19.12 4.00 -5.91
N TRP A 27 -19.87 4.17 -4.81
CA TRP A 27 -20.75 5.31 -4.56
C TRP A 27 -20.05 6.46 -3.81
N GLU A 28 -18.79 6.29 -3.41
CA GLU A 28 -18.02 7.33 -2.73
C GLU A 28 -17.39 8.31 -3.73
N CYS A 29 -17.88 9.54 -3.63
CA CYS A 29 -17.35 10.80 -4.12
C CYS A 29 -16.54 10.83 -5.43
N CYS A 30 -17.27 10.89 -6.54
CA CYS A 30 -16.77 11.37 -7.83
C CYS A 30 -17.90 12.12 -8.56
N GLY A 31 -18.04 13.43 -8.30
CA GLY A 31 -19.13 14.26 -8.83
C GLY A 31 -19.24 15.63 -8.15
N SER A 32 -20.17 16.49 -8.60
CA SER A 32 -20.28 17.90 -8.19
C SER A 32 -20.54 18.13 -6.69
N GLU A 33 -21.04 17.14 -5.96
CA GLU A 33 -21.31 17.26 -4.51
C GLU A 33 -20.06 17.06 -3.64
N CYS A 34 -18.96 16.59 -4.22
CA CYS A 34 -17.73 16.24 -3.49
C CYS A 34 -16.55 17.20 -3.73
N GLY A 35 -16.79 18.31 -4.43
CA GLY A 35 -15.78 19.34 -4.72
C GLY A 35 -14.80 18.96 -5.85
N ASP A 36 -13.70 19.70 -5.94
CA ASP A 36 -12.71 19.59 -7.03
C ASP A 36 -11.87 18.31 -7.03
N ALA A 37 -11.83 17.55 -5.92
CA ALA A 37 -11.00 16.36 -5.77
C ALA A 37 -11.85 15.09 -5.64
N CYS A 38 -11.95 14.32 -6.73
CA CYS A 38 -12.56 12.99 -6.71
C CYS A 38 -11.72 12.02 -5.85
N ILE A 39 -12.35 11.38 -4.86
CA ILE A 39 -11.67 10.47 -3.93
C ILE A 39 -11.09 9.25 -4.66
N GLN A 40 -11.77 8.79 -5.71
CA GLN A 40 -11.27 7.71 -6.57
C GLN A 40 -9.96 8.12 -7.26
N THR A 41 -9.83 9.37 -7.70
CA THR A 41 -8.59 9.87 -8.31
C THR A 41 -7.44 9.87 -7.32
N MET A 42 -7.69 10.27 -6.07
CA MET A 42 -6.68 10.21 -5.01
C MET A 42 -6.29 8.77 -4.70
N TYR A 43 -7.27 7.87 -4.55
CA TYR A 43 -7.03 6.44 -4.38
C TYR A 43 -6.12 5.86 -5.46
N TRP A 44 -6.39 6.14 -6.74
CA TRP A 44 -5.57 5.63 -7.83
C TRP A 44 -4.13 6.19 -7.80
N ALA A 45 -3.96 7.45 -7.40
CA ALA A 45 -2.64 8.05 -7.24
C ALA A 45 -1.85 7.42 -6.08
N GLU A 46 -2.50 7.18 -4.94
CA GLU A 46 -1.91 6.49 -3.79
C GLU A 46 -1.59 5.03 -4.12
N LYS A 47 -2.52 4.33 -4.77
CA LYS A 47 -2.34 2.95 -5.21
C LYS A 47 -1.16 2.82 -6.18
N ALA A 48 -0.99 3.75 -7.12
CA ALA A 48 0.13 3.72 -8.04
C ALA A 48 1.49 3.82 -7.30
N ARG A 49 1.57 4.62 -6.23
CA ARG A 49 2.78 4.75 -5.39
C ARG A 49 3.02 3.49 -4.58
N TYR A 50 1.96 2.95 -3.96
CA TYR A 50 2.01 1.69 -3.22
C TYR A 50 2.49 0.55 -4.14
N ASP A 51 1.85 0.36 -5.31
CA ASP A 51 2.21 -0.68 -6.27
C ASP A 51 3.65 -0.55 -6.76
N ALA A 52 4.15 0.68 -6.96
CA ALA A 52 5.54 0.92 -7.34
C ALA A 52 6.51 0.49 -6.22
N GLN A 53 6.18 0.79 -4.97
CA GLN A 53 6.98 0.37 -3.81
C GLN A 53 6.96 -1.16 -3.62
N GLN A 54 5.80 -1.80 -3.80
CA GLN A 54 5.67 -3.26 -3.75
C GLN A 54 6.50 -3.95 -4.83
N ARG A 55 6.62 -3.37 -6.03
CA ARG A 55 7.52 -3.88 -7.08
C ARG A 55 8.97 -3.82 -6.65
N LYS A 56 9.43 -2.68 -6.12
CA LYS A 56 10.80 -2.53 -5.61
C LYS A 56 11.10 -3.55 -4.51
N LEU A 57 10.16 -3.80 -3.60
CA LEU A 57 10.31 -4.83 -2.55
C LEU A 57 10.50 -6.21 -3.15
N LYS A 58 9.65 -6.59 -4.11
CA LYS A 58 9.74 -7.86 -4.80
C LYS A 58 11.07 -8.03 -5.55
N GLU A 59 11.52 -6.98 -6.22
CA GLU A 59 12.82 -6.95 -6.91
C GLU A 59 14.01 -7.03 -5.93
N ALA A 60 13.87 -6.44 -4.75
CA ALA A 60 14.83 -6.52 -3.66
C ALA A 60 14.80 -7.88 -2.91
N GLY A 61 13.94 -8.81 -3.32
CA GLY A 61 13.85 -10.15 -2.75
C GLY A 61 13.04 -10.23 -1.47
N TRP A 62 12.15 -9.27 -1.20
CA TRP A 62 11.14 -9.39 -0.15
C TRP A 62 10.16 -10.50 -0.51
N THR A 63 10.32 -11.67 0.12
CA THR A 63 9.28 -12.69 0.17
C THR A 63 8.40 -12.32 1.34
N ASP A 64 7.12 -12.03 1.06
CA ASP A 64 6.13 -11.75 2.09
C ASP A 64 6.22 -12.81 3.21
N GLY A 65 6.07 -12.39 4.46
CA GLY A 65 6.19 -13.24 5.64
C GLY A 65 5.10 -14.32 5.76
N GLU A 66 4.55 -14.81 4.66
CA GLU A 66 3.61 -15.94 4.59
C GLU A 66 4.20 -17.24 5.18
N ASP A 67 5.53 -17.35 5.32
CA ASP A 67 6.15 -18.56 5.87
C ASP A 67 6.14 -18.61 7.42
N GLU A 68 6.06 -17.46 8.13
CA GLU A 68 6.06 -17.46 9.60
C GLU A 68 4.63 -17.49 10.19
N ALA A 69 3.62 -17.01 9.47
CA ALA A 69 2.22 -17.04 9.94
C ALA A 69 1.56 -18.43 9.86
N LYS A 70 2.18 -19.40 9.19
CA LYS A 70 1.68 -20.78 9.06
C LYS A 70 2.42 -21.80 9.94
N ALA A 71 3.35 -21.35 10.78
CA ALA A 71 4.21 -22.22 11.60
C ALA A 71 3.87 -22.25 13.10
N VAL A 72 2.66 -21.81 13.50
CA VAL A 72 2.16 -21.97 14.89
C VAL A 72 0.79 -22.66 14.93
#